data_AF-A0A7X6U6C0-F1
#
_entry.id   AF-A0A7X6U6C0-F1
#
_cell.length_a   1.000
_cell.length_b   1.000
_cell.length_c   1.000
_cell.angle_alpha   90.00
_cell.angle_beta   90.00
_cell.angle_gamma   90.00
#
_symmetry.space_group_name_H-M   'P 1'
#
loop_
_entity.id
_entity.type
_entity.pdbx_description
1 polymer ?
#
loop_
_entity_poly.entity_id
_entity_poly.type
_entity_poly.pdbx_seq_one_letter_code
_entity_poly.pdbx_strand_id
1 'polypeptide(L)'
;FDGKLARKLNVASELGKQLDSLCDLISFGVAPAVIAWKLHFAYASLFLPFGRLAGFLLAMLFPIAGAIRLARFNLQEDAACFYGIPITLAGSLLTLLNLLHTFLFLKGRFGLVNIIVCMVLMVVLSFFMVSKIQVRKI
;
A
#
# COMPACT_ATOMS: atom_id res chain seq x y z
N PHE A 1 18.37 -14.05 15.83
CA PHE A 1 19.83 -14.26 15.94
C PHE A 1 20.56 -14.10 14.59
N ASP A 2 19.87 -13.86 13.48
CA ASP A 2 20.48 -13.71 12.14
C ASP A 2 21.06 -12.30 11.86
N GLY A 3 20.39 -11.24 12.35
CA GLY A 3 20.79 -9.85 12.07
C GLY A 3 22.11 -9.36 12.70
N LYS A 4 22.63 -10.04 13.74
CA LYS A 4 23.95 -9.71 14.32
C LYS A 4 25.11 -10.39 13.58
N LEU A 5 24.87 -11.55 12.94
CA LEU A 5 25.88 -12.24 12.15
C LEU A 5 26.08 -11.56 10.78
N ALA A 6 24.99 -11.16 10.12
CA ALA A 6 25.04 -10.47 8.83
C ALA A 6 25.80 -9.13 8.87
N ARG A 7 25.66 -8.37 9.97
CA ARG A 7 26.38 -7.10 10.18
C ARG A 7 27.88 -7.26 10.39
N LYS A 8 28.33 -8.42 10.88
CA LYS A 8 29.76 -8.74 11.07
C LYS A 8 30.44 -9.24 9.81
N LEU A 9 29.68 -9.75 8.83
CA LEU A 9 30.24 -10.36 7.62
C LEU A 9 30.33 -9.40 6.42
N ASN A 10 29.92 -8.14 6.56
CA ASN A 10 29.89 -7.16 5.44
C ASN A 10 29.12 -7.67 4.20
N VAL A 11 28.24 -8.66 4.35
CA VAL A 11 27.42 -9.24 3.26
C VAL A 11 26.05 -8.54 3.18
N ALA A 12 25.98 -7.28 3.59
CA ALA A 12 24.84 -6.44 3.26
C ALA A 12 25.06 -5.93 1.83
N SER A 13 24.75 -6.77 0.84
CA SER A 13 24.81 -6.37 -0.57
C SER A 13 23.78 -5.27 -0.84
N GLU A 14 24.16 -4.23 -1.57
CA GLU A 14 23.25 -3.17 -2.01
C GLU A 14 22.04 -3.74 -2.75
N LEU A 15 22.24 -4.83 -3.48
CA LEU A 15 21.16 -5.58 -4.14
C LEU A 15 20.13 -6.13 -3.13
N GLY A 16 20.57 -6.62 -1.97
CA GLY A 16 19.70 -7.12 -0.92
C GLY A 16 18.83 -6.01 -0.32
N LYS A 17 19.38 -4.80 -0.16
CA LYS A 17 18.62 -3.63 0.30
C LYS A 17 17.53 -3.22 -0.70
N GLN A 18 17.80 -3.29 -2.00
CA GLN A 18 16.79 -3.07 -3.04
C GLN A 18 15.71 -4.16 -3.04
N LEU A 19 16.12 -5.42 -2.87
CA LEU A 19 15.20 -6.55 -2.86
C LEU A 19 14.23 -6.48 -1.66
N ASP A 20 14.73 -6.12 -0.48
CA ASP A 20 13.92 -5.90 0.74
C ASP A 20 12.87 -4.80 0.50
N SER A 21 13.28 -3.69 -0.11
CA SER A 21 12.40 -2.58 -0.48
C SER A 21 11.31 -2.98 -1.49
N LEU A 22 11.64 -3.86 -2.45
CA LEU A 22 10.67 -4.43 -3.39
C LEU A 22 9.71 -5.40 -2.71
N CYS A 23 10.20 -6.23 -1.78
CA CYS A 23 9.37 -7.10 -0.96
C CYS A 23 8.36 -6.29 -0.15
N ASP A 24 8.77 -5.18 0.48
CA ASP A 24 7.87 -4.27 1.20
C ASP A 24 6.79 -3.68 0.29
N LEU A 25 7.12 -3.31 -0.95
CA LEU A 25 6.17 -2.84 -1.94
C LEU A 25 5.13 -3.92 -2.30
N ILE A 26 5.55 -5.17 -2.45
CA ILE A 26 4.64 -6.28 -2.78
C ILE A 26 3.73 -6.58 -1.57
N SER A 27 4.31 -6.72 -0.38
CA SER A 27 3.60 -7.10 0.84
C SER A 27 2.64 -6.02 1.32
N PHE A 28 3.01 -4.73 1.25
CA PHE A 28 2.19 -3.63 1.76
C PHE A 28 1.52 -2.80 0.67
N GLY A 29 1.98 -2.87 -0.58
CA GLY A 29 1.36 -2.18 -1.71
C GLY A 29 0.40 -3.10 -2.47
N VAL A 30 0.93 -4.18 -3.03
CA VAL A 30 0.19 -5.04 -3.96
C VAL A 30 -0.83 -5.92 -3.24
N ALA A 31 -0.42 -6.66 -2.20
CA ALA A 31 -1.31 -7.60 -1.52
C ALA A 31 -2.60 -6.93 -0.97
N PRO A 32 -2.53 -5.78 -0.27
CA PRO A 32 -3.72 -5.12 0.26
C PRO A 32 -4.63 -4.57 -0.86
N ALA A 33 -4.05 -4.11 -1.97
CA ALA A 33 -4.81 -3.61 -3.11
C ALA A 33 -5.56 -4.72 -3.85
N VAL A 34 -4.95 -5.90 -3.99
CA VAL A 34 -5.61 -7.09 -4.58
C VAL A 34 -6.76 -7.59 -3.70
N ILE A 35 -6.56 -7.61 -2.37
CA ILE A 35 -7.62 -7.95 -1.42
C ILE A 35 -8.78 -6.96 -1.54
N ALA A 36 -8.48 -5.66 -1.58
CA ALA A 36 -9.50 -4.62 -1.76
C ALA A 36 -10.27 -4.82 -3.07
N TRP A 37 -9.57 -5.08 -4.18
CA TRP A 37 -10.18 -5.35 -5.47
C TRP A 37 -11.17 -6.52 -5.43
N LYS A 38 -10.72 -7.67 -4.93
CA LYS A 38 -11.54 -8.89 -4.89
C LYS A 38 -12.73 -8.76 -3.94
N LEU A 39 -12.55 -8.14 -2.77
CA LEU A 39 -13.60 -8.05 -1.76
C LEU A 39 -14.63 -6.97 -2.11
N HIS A 40 -14.18 -5.76 -2.44
CA HIS A 40 -15.06 -4.61 -2.59
C HIS A 40 -15.63 -4.47 -3.99
N PHE A 41 -14.81 -4.66 -5.01
CA PHE A 41 -15.19 -4.32 -6.38
C PHE A 41 -15.85 -5.47 -7.11
N ALA A 42 -15.58 -6.73 -6.71
CA ALA A 42 -16.41 -7.86 -7.12
C ALA A 42 -17.87 -7.66 -6.67
N TYR A 43 -18.07 -7.25 -5.41
CA TYR A 43 -19.39 -6.89 -4.88
C TYR A 43 -19.97 -5.65 -5.57
N ALA A 44 -19.16 -4.61 -5.80
CA ALA A 44 -19.62 -3.41 -6.50
C ALA A 44 -20.11 -3.71 -7.93
N SER A 45 -19.55 -4.73 -8.60
CA SER A 45 -20.00 -5.11 -9.94
C SER A 45 -21.44 -5.61 -10.01
N LEU A 46 -22.02 -6.00 -8.87
CA LEU A 46 -23.45 -6.34 -8.76
C LEU A 46 -24.35 -5.10 -8.81
N PHE A 47 -23.84 -3.94 -8.36
CA PHE A 47 -24.60 -2.70 -8.24
C PHE A 47 -24.22 -1.64 -9.30
N LEU A 48 -23.01 -1.73 -9.86
CA LEU A 48 -22.44 -0.77 -10.80
C LEU A 48 -21.89 -1.51 -12.02
N PRO A 49 -22.42 -1.27 -13.25
CA PRO A 49 -22.01 -2.00 -14.46
C PRO A 49 -20.52 -1.83 -14.78
N PHE A 50 -19.89 -0.72 -14.38
CA PHE A 50 -18.47 -0.45 -14.60
C PHE A 50 -17.60 -0.59 -13.33
N GLY A 51 -18.17 -1.05 -12.21
CA GLY A 51 -17.49 -1.09 -10.91
C GLY A 51 -16.26 -2.00 -10.88
N ARG A 52 -16.24 -3.07 -11.69
CA ARG A 52 -15.13 -4.03 -11.75
C ARG A 52 -13.89 -3.45 -12.43
N LEU A 53 -14.07 -2.77 -13.56
CA LEU A 53 -12.96 -2.18 -14.33
C LEU A 53 -12.39 -0.97 -13.60
N ALA A 54 -13.25 -0.08 -13.11
CA ALA A 54 -12.83 1.07 -12.31
C ALA A 54 -12.07 0.61 -11.07
N GLY A 55 -12.57 -0.41 -10.38
CA GLY A 55 -11.91 -0.99 -9.21
C GLY A 55 -10.54 -1.59 -9.50
N PHE A 56 -10.38 -2.24 -10.65
CA PHE A 56 -9.09 -2.78 -11.07
C PHE A 56 -8.07 -1.66 -11.30
N LEU A 57 -8.47 -0.61 -12.01
CA LEU A 57 -7.59 0.56 -12.25
C LEU A 57 -7.19 1.24 -10.95
N LEU A 58 -8.13 1.42 -10.02
CA LEU A 58 -7.88 1.97 -8.68
C LEU A 58 -6.93 1.07 -7.87
N ALA A 59 -7.12 -0.25 -7.93
CA ALA A 59 -6.26 -1.20 -7.23
C ALA A 59 -4.82 -1.21 -7.79
N MET A 60 -4.63 -0.93 -9.08
CA MET A 60 -3.31 -0.79 -9.68
C MET A 60 -2.65 0.55 -9.36
N LEU A 61 -3.43 1.62 -9.18
CA LEU A 61 -2.92 2.95 -8.86
C LEU A 61 -2.10 2.96 -7.56
N PHE A 62 -2.57 2.25 -6.53
CA PHE A 62 -1.94 2.20 -5.21
C PHE A 62 -0.50 1.62 -5.22
N PRO A 63 -0.24 0.41 -5.75
CA PRO A 63 1.12 -0.12 -5.87
C PRO A 63 1.98 0.68 -6.85
N ILE A 64 1.42 1.28 -7.91
CA ILE A 64 2.17 2.17 -8.81
C ILE A 64 2.66 3.41 -8.05
N ALA A 65 1.80 4.04 -7.25
CA ALA A 65 2.16 5.15 -6.37
C ALA A 65 3.26 4.75 -5.37
N GLY A 66 3.15 3.54 -4.80
CA GLY A 66 4.18 2.93 -3.96
C GLY A 66 5.52 2.73 -4.67
N ALA A 67 5.50 2.25 -5.92
CA ALA A 67 6.70 2.01 -6.72
C ALA A 67 7.43 3.32 -7.08
N ILE A 68 6.69 4.36 -7.47
CA ILE A 68 7.26 5.70 -7.76
C ILE A 68 7.93 6.27 -6.52
N ARG A 69 7.31 6.10 -5.34
CA ARG A 69 7.90 6.52 -4.07
C ARG A 69 9.19 5.74 -3.78
N LEU A 70 9.20 4.43 -4.02
CA LEU A 70 10.37 3.58 -3.81
C LEU A 70 11.53 3.98 -4.73
N ALA A 71 11.25 4.24 -6.00
CA ALA A 71 12.25 4.72 -6.95
C ALA A 71 12.88 6.06 -6.51
N ARG A 72 12.07 6.98 -5.96
CA ARG A 72 12.58 8.24 -5.39
C ARG A 72 13.43 8.03 -4.14
N PHE A 73 13.04 7.11 -3.27
CA PHE A 73 13.81 6.77 -2.07
C PHE A 73 15.15 6.13 -2.43
N ASN A 74 15.17 5.27 -3.46
CA ASN A 74 16.39 4.65 -3.94
C ASN A 74 17.40 5.65 -4.53
N LEU A 75 16.92 6.71 -5.19
CA LEU A 75 17.78 7.78 -5.74
C LEU A 75 18.29 8.77 -4.68
N GLN A 76 17.77 8.72 -3.45
CA GLN A 76 18.17 9.60 -2.35
C GLN A 76 19.08 8.86 -1.37
N GLU A 77 20.32 8.60 -1.77
CA GLU A 77 21.30 7.87 -0.94
C GLU A 77 21.73 8.67 0.33
N ASP A 78 21.57 10.00 0.34
CA ASP A 78 22.16 10.89 1.37
C ASP A 78 21.17 11.78 2.18
N ALA A 79 19.85 11.66 1.99
CA ALA A 79 18.93 12.63 2.60
C ALA A 79 18.54 12.28 4.05
N ALA A 80 19.01 13.09 5.01
CA ALA A 80 18.59 13.12 6.42
C ALA A 80 17.09 13.45 6.66
N CYS A 81 16.25 13.39 5.63
CA CYS A 81 14.83 13.75 5.64
C CYS A 81 13.99 12.59 5.09
N PHE A 82 12.96 12.17 5.82
CA PHE A 82 11.95 11.24 5.31
C PHE A 82 10.91 12.02 4.50
N TYR A 83 10.61 11.55 3.29
CA TYR A 83 9.58 12.12 2.43
C TYR A 83 8.34 11.22 2.42
N GLY A 84 7.21 11.74 2.89
CA GLY A 84 5.88 11.12 2.85
C GLY A 84 5.65 9.97 3.83
N ILE A 85 4.42 9.44 3.86
CA ILE A 85 3.99 8.34 4.76
C ILE A 85 4.56 6.99 4.29
N PRO A 86 5.33 6.23 5.09
CA PRO A 86 5.93 4.96 4.67
C PRO A 86 4.89 3.98 4.11
N ILE A 87 5.29 3.22 3.09
CA ILE A 87 4.41 2.25 2.41
C ILE A 87 3.80 1.23 3.35
N THR A 88 4.54 0.87 4.40
CA THR A 88 4.10 -0.03 5.47
C THR A 88 2.91 0.54 6.25
N LEU A 89 2.89 1.85 6.56
CA LEU A 89 1.77 2.50 7.26
C LEU A 89 0.53 2.60 6.37
N ALA A 90 0.69 3.05 5.12
CA ALA A 90 -0.44 3.16 4.20
C ALA A 90 -1.01 1.77 3.82
N GLY A 91 -0.14 0.78 3.62
CA GLY A 91 -0.53 -0.61 3.38
C GLY A 91 -1.22 -1.26 4.57
N SER A 92 -0.69 -1.08 5.78
CA SER A 92 -1.30 -1.62 7.01
C SER A 92 -2.65 -0.97 7.34
N LEU A 93 -2.84 0.32 7.06
CA LEU A 93 -4.14 0.96 7.20
C LEU A 93 -5.16 0.37 6.20
N LEU A 94 -4.73 0.16 4.95
CA LEU A 94 -5.58 -0.43 3.92
C LEU A 94 -5.95 -1.89 4.26
N THR A 95 -5.01 -2.70 4.77
CA THR A 95 -5.33 -4.08 5.22
C THR A 95 -6.27 -4.09 6.40
N LEU A 96 -6.07 -3.22 7.39
CA LEU A 96 -6.95 -3.12 8.57
C LEU A 96 -8.39 -2.81 8.17
N LEU A 97 -8.59 -1.93 7.19
CA LEU A 97 -9.92 -1.58 6.71
C LEU A 97 -10.55 -2.69 5.88
N ASN A 98 -9.79 -3.36 5.01
CA ASN A 98 -10.26 -4.56 4.32
C ASN A 98 -10.71 -5.64 5.32
N LEU A 99 -9.98 -5.80 6.43
CA LEU A 99 -10.35 -6.72 7.50
C LEU A 99 -11.66 -6.29 8.19
N LEU A 100 -11.78 -5.03 8.58
CA LEU A 100 -13.01 -4.49 9.19
C LEU A 100 -14.22 -4.65 8.26
N HIS A 101 -14.03 -4.39 6.97
CA HIS A 101 -15.03 -4.60 5.94
C HIS A 101 -15.42 -6.06 5.77
N THR A 102 -14.47 -6.99 5.89
CA THR A 102 -14.76 -8.44 5.88
C THR A 102 -15.65 -8.82 7.06
N PHE A 103 -15.39 -8.29 8.26
CA PHE A 103 -16.27 -8.50 9.42
C PHE A 103 -17.67 -7.90 9.24
N LEU A 104 -17.78 -6.72 8.64
CA LEU A 104 -19.07 -6.10 8.33
C LEU A 104 -19.85 -6.87 7.27
N PHE A 105 -19.14 -7.45 6.30
CA PHE A 105 -19.69 -8.34 5.29
C PHE A 105 -20.28 -9.60 5.91
N LEU A 106 -19.55 -10.27 6.81
CA LEU A 106 -20.05 -11.44 7.53
C LEU A 106 -21.27 -11.14 8.41
N LYS A 107 -21.39 -9.90 8.93
CA LYS A 107 -22.55 -9.44 9.72
C LYS A 107 -23.73 -8.94 8.86
N GLY A 108 -23.65 -9.01 7.53
CA GLY A 108 -24.70 -8.54 6.62
C GLY A 108 -24.91 -7.02 6.59
N ARG A 109 -24.00 -6.24 7.20
CA ARG A 109 -24.07 -4.75 7.24
C ARG A 109 -23.24 -4.11 6.12
N PHE A 110 -22.90 -4.87 5.09
CA PHE A 110 -22.05 -4.40 4.01
C PHE A 110 -22.90 -3.75 2.92
N GLY A 111 -22.77 -2.43 2.79
CA GLY A 111 -23.47 -1.64 1.78
C GLY A 111 -22.53 -0.83 0.89
N LEU A 112 -23.13 -0.10 -0.05
CA LEU A 112 -22.44 0.78 -1.00
C LEU A 112 -21.55 1.83 -0.34
N VAL A 113 -21.93 2.31 0.86
CA VAL A 113 -21.15 3.29 1.62
C VAL A 113 -19.74 2.77 1.91
N ASN A 114 -19.60 1.50 2.32
CA ASN A 114 -18.28 0.91 2.61
C ASN A 114 -17.40 0.82 1.36
N ILE A 115 -18.01 0.53 0.20
CA ILE A 115 -17.31 0.49 -1.09
C ILE A 115 -16.79 1.88 -1.45
N ILE A 116 -17.62 2.92 -1.34
CA ILE A 116 -17.23 4.30 -1.64
C ILE A 116 -16.13 4.77 -0.70
N VAL A 117 -16.26 4.49 0.61
CA VAL A 117 -15.22 4.82 1.60
C VAL A 117 -13.89 4.16 1.24
N CYS A 118 -13.89 2.88 0.83
CA CYS A 118 -12.68 2.18 0.42
C CYS A 118 -12.05 2.80 -0.84
N MET A 119 -12.85 3.17 -1.83
CA MET A 119 -12.37 3.85 -3.05
C MET A 119 -11.72 5.20 -2.74
N VAL A 120 -12.43 6.05 -1.99
CA VAL A 120 -11.94 7.39 -1.62
C VAL A 120 -10.64 7.25 -0.85
N LEU A 121 -10.58 6.32 0.11
CA LEU A 121 -9.38 6.14 0.89
C LEU A 121 -8.20 5.62 0.08
N MET A 122 -8.39 4.68 -0.85
CA MET A 122 -7.31 4.23 -1.72
C MET A 122 -6.72 5.37 -2.56
N VAL A 123 -7.56 6.27 -3.09
CA VAL A 123 -7.09 7.46 -3.82
C VAL A 123 -6.34 8.40 -2.89
N VAL A 124 -6.90 8.68 -1.71
CA VAL A 124 -6.30 9.55 -0.70
C VAL A 124 -4.93 9.00 -0.26
N LEU A 125 -4.84 7.72 0.08
CA LEU A 125 -3.58 7.08 0.49
C LEU A 125 -2.56 7.06 -0.65
N SER A 126 -2.98 6.78 -1.89
CA SER A 126 -2.10 6.86 -3.06
C SER A 126 -1.56 8.28 -3.23
N PHE A 127 -2.42 9.29 -3.08
CA PHE A 127 -2.01 10.70 -3.14
C PHE A 127 -1.04 11.04 -2.00
N PHE A 128 -1.30 10.63 -0.77
CA PHE A 128 -0.41 10.85 0.37
C PHE A 128 0.93 10.10 0.24
N MET A 129 0.97 8.94 -0.40
CA MET A 129 2.21 8.21 -0.69
C MET A 129 3.10 8.94 -1.70
N VAL A 130 2.49 9.61 -2.69
CA VAL A 130 3.18 10.42 -3.72
C VAL A 130 3.47 11.85 -3.23
N SER A 131 2.67 12.33 -2.27
CA SER A 131 2.77 13.68 -1.71
C SER A 131 4.09 13.87 -0.97
N LYS A 132 4.77 14.97 -1.29
CA LYS A 132 6.08 15.36 -0.76
C LYS A 132 5.95 16.03 0.62
N ILE A 133 5.22 15.43 1.55
CA ILE A 133 5.18 15.96 2.93
C ILE A 133 6.51 15.60 3.60
N GLN A 134 7.38 16.60 3.75
CA GLN A 134 8.65 16.48 4.47
C GLN A 134 8.38 16.35 5.97
N VAL A 135 8.84 15.25 6.58
CA VAL A 135 8.93 15.15 8.04
C VAL A 135 10.41 15.24 8.40
N ARG A 136 10.77 16.33 9.07
CA ARG A 136 12.13 16.59 9.56
C ARG A 136 12.45 15.57 10.66
N LYS A 137 13.60 14.89 10.56
CA LYS A 137 14.15 14.07 11.65
C LYS A 137 14.38 14.98 12.86
N ILE A 138 13.77 14.66 14.00
CA ILE A 138 14.20 15.14 15.32
C ILE A 138 15.18 14.11 15.86
#